data_AF-A0A2M9T541-F1
#
_entry.id   AF-A0A2M9T541-F1
#
_cell.length_a   1.000
_cell.length_b   1.000
_cell.length_c   1.000
_cell.angle_alpha   90.00
_cell.angle_beta   90.00
_cell.angle_gamma   90.00
#
_symmetry.space_group_name_H-M   'P 1'
#
loop_
_entity.id
_entity.type
_entity.pdbx_description
1 polymer ?
#
loop_
_entity_poly.entity_id
_entity_poly.type
_entity_poly.pdbx_seq_one_letter_code
_entity_poly.pdbx_strand_id
1 'polypeptide(L)'
;MEQEKRAEHLLLAAWATALIATLGSLYFSEVLGYIPCDLCWFQRIFMYPQVIILGIAIVRKDAAAARYSFTLSLIGGGISLYHYGLQKIPLLQEYAISCGRIPCTGQYINWLGFITIPFLAFTAFMIIILLSWTVMRQQRKESER
;
A
#
# COMPACT_ATOMS: atom_id res chain seq x y z
N MET A 1 -25.06 -11.75 11.15
CA MET A 1 -24.20 -11.68 12.35
C MET A 1 -22.79 -12.24 12.13
N GLU A 2 -22.59 -13.53 11.85
CA GLU A 2 -21.22 -14.08 11.74
C GLU A 2 -20.44 -13.55 10.51
N GLN A 3 -21.13 -13.38 9.37
CA GLN A 3 -20.53 -12.81 8.16
C GLN A 3 -20.18 -11.32 8.31
N GLU A 4 -21.05 -10.56 8.95
CA GLU A 4 -20.86 -9.13 9.24
C GLU A 4 -19.64 -8.91 10.15
N LYS A 5 -19.52 -9.71 11.22
CA LYS A 5 -18.37 -9.70 12.13
C LYS A 5 -17.06 -10.06 11.40
N ARG A 6 -17.11 -10.99 10.44
CA ARG A 6 -15.95 -11.36 9.61
C ARG A 6 -15.52 -10.22 8.68
N ALA A 7 -16.46 -9.51 8.06
CA ALA A 7 -16.14 -8.36 7.21
C ALA A 7 -15.51 -7.21 8.02
N GLU A 8 -16.03 -6.91 9.21
CA GLU A 8 -15.45 -5.93 10.13
C GLU A 8 -13.99 -6.28 10.49
N HIS A 9 -13.72 -7.54 10.86
CA HIS A 9 -12.34 -7.99 11.17
C HIS A 9 -11.39 -7.86 9.98
N LEU A 10 -11.86 -8.13 8.75
CA LEU A 10 -11.05 -7.98 7.54
C LEU A 10 -10.74 -6.51 7.24
N LEU A 11 -11.71 -5.61 7.40
CA LEU A 11 -11.51 -4.17 7.25
C LEU A 11 -10.56 -3.62 8.32
N LEU A 12 -10.67 -4.09 9.56
CA LEU A 12 -9.74 -3.77 10.64
C LEU A 12 -8.30 -4.19 10.32
N ALA A 13 -8.11 -5.41 9.79
CA ALA A 13 -6.79 -5.89 9.37
C ALA A 13 -6.20 -5.06 8.21
N ALA A 14 -7.03 -4.66 7.25
CA ALA A 14 -6.62 -3.81 6.14
C ALA A 14 -6.22 -2.42 6.64
N TRP A 15 -7.02 -1.84 7.53
CA TRP A 15 -6.73 -0.55 8.16
C TRP A 15 -5.43 -0.58 8.98
N ALA A 16 -5.24 -1.62 9.80
CA ALA A 16 -4.02 -1.78 10.60
C ALA A 16 -2.78 -1.86 9.70
N THR A 17 -2.88 -2.57 8.57
CA THR A 17 -1.80 -2.64 7.57
C THR A 17 -1.49 -1.27 6.98
N ALA A 18 -2.51 -0.52 6.56
CA ALA A 18 -2.35 0.83 6.03
C ALA A 18 -1.73 1.79 7.06
N LEU A 19 -2.14 1.67 8.33
CA LEU A 19 -1.61 2.47 9.43
C LEU A 19 -0.13 2.17 9.68
N ILE A 20 0.24 0.90 9.81
CA ILE A 20 1.64 0.47 10.01
C ILE A 20 2.51 0.94 8.83
N ALA A 21 2.04 0.78 7.59
CA ALA A 21 2.76 1.23 6.41
C ALA A 21 2.95 2.76 6.39
N THR A 22 1.92 3.52 6.78
CA THR A 22 1.98 4.99 6.87
C THR A 22 2.95 5.43 7.96
N LEU A 23 2.84 4.86 9.16
CA LEU A 23 3.75 5.16 10.27
C LEU A 23 5.19 4.78 9.95
N GLY A 24 5.43 3.62 9.34
CA GLY A 24 6.76 3.22 8.89
C GLY A 24 7.32 4.19 7.84
N SER A 25 6.50 4.61 6.88
CA SER A 25 6.88 5.60 5.87
C SER A 25 7.28 6.94 6.49
N LEU A 26 6.54 7.41 7.51
CA LEU A 26 6.85 8.64 8.23
C LEU A 26 8.08 8.49 9.13
N TYR A 27 8.24 7.34 9.79
CA TYR A 27 9.44 7.06 10.59
C TYR A 27 10.71 7.12 9.75
N PHE A 28 10.69 6.56 8.54
CA PHE A 28 11.82 6.64 7.63
C PHE A 28 12.18 8.09 7.24
N SER A 29 11.20 8.97 7.01
CA SER A 29 11.50 10.36 6.61
C SER A 29 11.82 11.27 7.78
N GLU A 30 11.05 11.22 8.87
CA GLU A 30 11.17 12.19 9.96
C GLU A 30 12.22 11.81 11.00
N VAL A 31 12.40 10.51 11.27
CA VAL A 31 13.32 10.04 12.32
C VAL A 31 14.66 9.63 11.71
N LEU A 32 14.65 8.87 10.62
CA LEU A 32 15.87 8.41 9.96
C LEU A 32 16.38 9.36 8.86
N GLY A 33 15.62 10.41 8.52
CA GLY A 33 16.04 11.42 7.56
C GLY A 33 16.10 10.94 6.11
N TYR A 34 15.42 9.83 5.77
CA TYR A 34 15.37 9.33 4.40
C TYR A 34 14.44 10.20 3.56
N ILE A 35 15.05 11.00 2.69
CA ILE A 35 14.31 11.89 1.81
C ILE A 35 13.64 11.03 0.71
N PRO A 36 12.31 11.10 0.56
CA PRO A 36 11.60 10.30 -0.44
C PRO A 36 11.91 10.80 -1.86
N CYS A 37 12.11 9.87 -2.78
CA CYS A 37 12.11 10.16 -4.21
C CYS A 37 10.67 10.37 -4.73
N ASP A 38 10.55 10.82 -5.98
CA ASP A 38 9.26 11.11 -6.61
C ASP A 38 8.34 9.88 -6.66
N LEU A 39 8.88 8.69 -6.96
CA LEU A 39 8.09 7.43 -6.93
C LEU A 39 7.63 7.05 -5.52
N CYS A 40 8.44 7.27 -4.49
CA CYS A 40 8.01 7.10 -3.09
C CYS A 40 6.86 8.04 -2.74
N TRP A 41 6.92 9.28 -3.23
CA TRP A 41 5.84 10.26 -3.06
C TRP A 41 4.53 9.79 -3.68
N PHE A 42 4.57 9.27 -4.92
CA PHE A 42 3.39 8.68 -5.54
C PHE A 42 2.83 7.51 -4.72
N GLN A 43 3.68 6.63 -4.18
CA GLN A 43 3.22 5.55 -3.30
C GLN A 43 2.53 6.09 -2.04
N ARG A 44 3.03 7.18 -1.44
CA ARG A 44 2.39 7.84 -0.28
C ARG A 44 1.00 8.38 -0.61
N ILE A 45 0.82 8.97 -1.78
CA ILE A 45 -0.49 9.48 -2.25
C ILE A 45 -1.55 8.37 -2.28
N PHE A 46 -1.16 7.15 -2.65
CA PHE A 46 -2.09 6.01 -2.68
C PHE A 46 -2.23 5.28 -1.34
N MET A 47 -1.25 5.39 -0.43
CA MET A 47 -1.27 4.71 0.87
C MET A 47 -1.95 5.54 1.96
N TYR A 48 -1.58 6.81 2.13
CA TYR A 48 -2.01 7.60 3.30
C TYR A 48 -3.52 7.83 3.36
N PRO A 49 -4.23 8.10 2.25
CA PRO A 49 -5.69 8.23 2.29
C PRO A 49 -6.40 6.95 2.73
N GLN A 50 -5.80 5.77 2.55
CA GLN A 50 -6.43 4.50 2.94
C GLN A 50 -6.64 4.39 4.44
N VAL A 51 -5.75 4.97 5.26
CA VAL A 51 -5.91 5.03 6.71
C VAL A 51 -7.22 5.73 7.09
N ILE A 52 -7.52 6.83 6.40
CA ILE A 52 -8.73 7.62 6.63
C ILE A 52 -9.96 6.90 6.08
N ILE A 53 -9.89 6.43 4.82
CA ILE A 53 -11.01 5.75 4.15
C ILE A 53 -11.43 4.50 4.92
N LEU A 54 -10.48 3.62 5.25
CA LEU A 54 -10.77 2.38 5.97
C LEU A 54 -11.17 2.67 7.43
N GLY A 55 -10.60 3.70 8.06
CA GLY A 55 -10.98 4.13 9.41
C GLY A 55 -12.44 4.57 9.48
N ILE A 56 -12.87 5.42 8.54
CA ILE A 56 -14.28 5.84 8.42
C ILE A 56 -15.18 4.64 8.10
N ALA A 57 -14.73 3.74 7.23
CA ALA A 57 -15.48 2.54 6.87
C ALA A 57 -15.78 1.66 8.09
N ILE A 58 -14.81 1.49 8.99
CA ILE A 58 -14.98 0.73 10.24
C ILE A 58 -16.02 1.39 11.14
N VAL A 59 -15.92 2.71 11.37
CA VAL A 59 -16.85 3.45 12.24
C VAL A 59 -18.27 3.44 11.70
N ARG A 60 -18.42 3.61 10.38
CA ARG A 60 -19.72 3.63 9.71
C ARG A 60 -20.25 2.24 9.36
N LYS A 61 -19.48 1.18 9.62
CA LYS A 61 -19.75 -0.20 9.16
C LYS A 61 -20.03 -0.29 7.66
N ASP A 62 -19.34 0.55 6.87
CA ASP A 62 -19.53 0.64 5.43
C ASP A 62 -18.50 -0.23 4.69
N ALA A 63 -18.86 -1.48 4.44
CA ALA A 63 -18.01 -2.40 3.71
C ALA A 63 -17.86 -2.05 2.21
N ALA A 64 -18.67 -1.12 1.65
CA ALA A 64 -18.51 -0.69 0.27
C ALA A 64 -17.19 0.07 0.04
N ALA A 65 -16.59 0.63 1.10
CA ALA A 65 -15.29 1.27 1.06
C ALA A 65 -14.15 0.34 0.63
N ALA A 66 -14.34 -0.98 0.75
CA ALA A 66 -13.39 -1.98 0.26
C ALA A 66 -13.09 -1.82 -1.24
N ARG A 67 -14.05 -1.34 -2.05
CA ARG A 67 -13.84 -1.07 -3.48
C ARG A 67 -12.83 0.05 -3.71
N TYR A 68 -12.96 1.16 -2.98
CA TYR A 68 -12.04 2.29 -3.09
C TYR A 68 -10.64 1.90 -2.61
N SER A 69 -10.56 1.19 -1.49
CA SER A 69 -9.31 0.64 -0.96
C SER A 69 -8.62 -0.27 -1.99
N PHE A 70 -9.35 -1.22 -2.58
CA PHE A 70 -8.84 -2.12 -3.60
C PHE A 70 -8.27 -1.37 -4.81
N THR A 71 -9.01 -0.41 -5.39
CA THR A 71 -8.55 0.35 -6.56
C THR A 71 -7.31 1.18 -6.25
N LEU A 72 -7.29 1.88 -5.12
CA LEU A 72 -6.13 2.67 -4.69
C LEU A 72 -4.90 1.79 -4.46
N SER A 73 -5.08 0.64 -3.80
CA SER A 73 -3.97 -0.30 -3.54
C SER A 73 -3.45 -0.95 -4.82
N LEU A 74 -4.30 -1.17 -5.82
CA LEU A 74 -3.87 -1.73 -7.11
C LEU A 74 -2.93 -0.75 -7.84
N ILE A 75 -3.27 0.54 -7.85
CA ILE A 75 -2.44 1.57 -8.48
C ILE A 75 -1.14 1.78 -7.69
N GLY A 76 -1.23 1.96 -6.36
CA GLY A 76 -0.05 2.10 -5.50
C GLY A 76 0.87 0.87 -5.55
N GLY A 77 0.27 -0.32 -5.57
CA GLY A 77 0.96 -1.60 -5.74
C GLY A 77 1.72 -1.68 -7.05
N GLY A 78 1.09 -1.31 -8.18
CA GLY A 78 1.75 -1.25 -9.49
C GLY A 78 2.96 -0.31 -9.50
N ILE A 79 2.82 0.89 -8.92
CA ILE A 79 3.92 1.87 -8.80
C ILE A 79 5.06 1.31 -7.94
N SER A 80 4.74 0.65 -6.82
CA SER A 80 5.74 0.04 -5.94
C SER A 80 6.49 -1.12 -6.58
N LEU A 81 5.80 -1.93 -7.39
CA LEU A 81 6.41 -3.02 -8.15
C LEU A 81 7.37 -2.48 -9.22
N TYR A 82 6.95 -1.46 -9.95
CA TYR A 82 7.79 -0.77 -10.92
C TYR A 82 9.03 -0.16 -10.26
N HIS A 83 8.86 0.53 -9.13
CA HIS A 83 9.95 1.13 -8.37
C HIS A 83 10.94 0.07 -7.84
N TYR A 84 10.43 -1.06 -7.33
CA TYR A 84 11.29 -2.18 -6.93
C TYR A 84 12.07 -2.77 -8.12
N GLY A 85 11.43 -2.89 -9.29
CA GLY A 85 12.06 -3.29 -10.54
C GLY A 85 13.21 -2.36 -10.94
N LEU A 86 13.01 -1.05 -10.86
CA LEU A 86 14.06 -0.05 -11.10
C LEU A 86 15.26 -0.23 -10.16
N GLN A 87 15.03 -0.67 -8.92
CA GLN A 87 16.12 -0.86 -7.97
C GLN A 87 16.91 -2.15 -8.19
N LYS A 88 16.31 -3.21 -8.73
CA LYS A 88 16.92 -4.54 -8.80
C LYS A 88 17.29 -5.01 -10.20
N ILE A 89 16.71 -4.44 -11.25
CA ILE A 89 16.94 -4.82 -12.64
C ILE A 89 17.89 -3.79 -13.27
N PRO A 90 19.15 -4.16 -13.57
CA PRO A 90 20.13 -3.22 -14.14
C PRO A 90 19.67 -2.57 -15.44
N LEU A 91 18.99 -3.35 -16.29
CA LEU A 91 18.43 -2.84 -17.55
C LEU A 91 17.45 -1.68 -17.32
N LEU A 92 16.62 -1.74 -16.26
CA LEU A 92 15.67 -0.67 -15.95
C LEU A 92 16.36 0.56 -15.33
N GLN A 93 17.52 0.39 -14.69
CA GLN A 93 18.28 1.51 -14.13
C GLN A 93 18.81 2.44 -15.23
N GLU A 94 19.22 1.89 -16.37
CA GLU A 94 19.72 2.68 -17.50
C GLU A 94 18.63 3.55 -18.14
N TYR A 95 17.38 3.10 -18.12
CA TYR A 95 16.22 3.87 -18.58
C TYR A 95 15.53 4.65 -17.46
N ALA A 96 16.06 4.64 -16.24
CA ALA A 96 15.48 5.36 -15.13
C ALA A 96 15.68 6.87 -15.36
N ILE A 97 14.60 7.54 -15.75
CA ILE A 97 14.59 9.00 -15.84
C ILE A 97 14.81 9.57 -14.44
N SER A 98 15.94 10.23 -14.22
CA SER A 98 16.27 10.91 -12.97
C SER A 98 15.52 12.25 -12.88
N CYS A 99 14.19 12.19 -12.90
CA CYS A 99 13.37 13.31 -12.47
C CYS A 99 13.41 13.34 -10.94
N GLY A 100 13.96 14.42 -10.36
CA GLY A 100 13.96 14.65 -8.91
C GLY A 100 15.35 14.92 -8.32
N ARG A 101 15.38 15.49 -7.12
CA ARG A 101 16.62 15.78 -6.37
C ARG A 101 17.38 14.50 -5.97
N ILE A 102 16.67 13.37 -5.87
CA ILE A 102 17.19 12.10 -5.37
C ILE A 102 16.76 10.98 -6.33
N PRO A 103 17.70 10.14 -6.81
CA PRO A 103 17.38 9.10 -7.78
C PRO A 103 16.50 8.00 -7.17
N CYS A 104 15.47 7.59 -7.91
CA CYS A 104 14.59 6.47 -7.51
C CYS A 104 15.32 5.11 -7.51
N THR A 105 16.52 5.03 -8.12
CA THR A 105 17.35 3.82 -8.11
C THR A 105 18.12 3.64 -6.79
N GLY A 106 18.20 4.69 -5.96
CA GLY A 106 18.88 4.65 -4.66
C GLY A 106 18.19 3.73 -3.65
N GLN A 107 18.98 2.98 -2.89
CA GLN A 107 18.50 2.06 -1.85
C GLN A 107 18.99 2.51 -0.48
N TYR A 108 18.11 3.13 0.31
CA TYR A 108 18.41 3.47 1.72
C TYR A 108 18.49 2.23 2.62
N ILE A 109 17.64 1.23 2.33
CA ILE A 109 17.60 -0.05 3.05
C ILE A 109 17.64 -1.16 2.01
N ASN A 110 18.48 -2.15 2.25
CA ASN A 110 18.53 -3.38 1.48
C ASN A 110 18.84 -4.56 2.42
N TRP A 111 17.88 -4.95 3.25
CA TRP A 111 18.05 -6.10 4.13
C TRP A 111 17.95 -7.40 3.34
N LEU A 112 18.80 -8.37 3.68
CA LEU A 112 18.87 -9.68 3.01
C LEU A 112 19.11 -9.62 1.48
N GLY A 113 19.53 -8.47 0.95
CA GLY A 113 19.79 -8.27 -0.48
C GLY A 113 18.55 -8.04 -1.35
N PHE A 114 17.33 -8.10 -0.78
CA PHE A 114 16.07 -7.89 -1.52
C PHE A 114 15.05 -6.99 -0.80
N ILE A 115 15.09 -6.87 0.52
CA ILE A 115 14.11 -6.08 1.29
C ILE A 115 14.48 -4.60 1.21
N THR A 116 13.77 -3.88 0.35
CA THR A 116 13.88 -2.44 0.15
C THR A 116 12.59 -1.73 0.57
N ILE A 117 12.63 -0.40 0.68
CA ILE A 117 11.46 0.41 1.02
C ILE A 117 10.31 0.19 0.00
N PRO A 118 10.53 0.20 -1.33
CA PRO A 118 9.47 -0.08 -2.30
C PRO A 118 8.89 -1.49 -2.18
N PHE A 119 9.72 -2.47 -1.81
CA PHE A 119 9.23 -3.83 -1.56
C PHE A 119 8.30 -3.90 -0.35
N LEU A 120 8.63 -3.20 0.75
CA LEU A 120 7.76 -3.10 1.93
C LEU A 120 6.43 -2.40 1.61
N ALA A 121 6.45 -1.37 0.76
CA ALA A 121 5.23 -0.73 0.28
C ALA A 121 4.39 -1.71 -0.57
N PHE A 122 5.03 -2.46 -1.47
CA PHE A 122 4.37 -3.46 -2.29
C PHE A 122 3.69 -4.55 -1.46
N THR A 123 4.37 -5.08 -0.43
CA THR A 123 3.77 -6.10 0.44
C THR A 123 2.55 -5.56 1.19
N ALA A 124 2.62 -4.32 1.70
CA ALA A 124 1.47 -3.67 2.34
C ALA A 124 0.30 -3.50 1.37
N PHE A 125 0.53 -3.00 0.15
CA PHE A 125 -0.52 -2.88 -0.86
C PHE A 125 -1.13 -4.23 -1.23
N MET A 126 -0.31 -5.27 -1.39
CA MET A 126 -0.78 -6.63 -1.69
C MET A 126 -1.67 -7.19 -0.58
N ILE A 127 -1.31 -6.99 0.69
CA ILE A 127 -2.15 -7.39 1.82
C ILE A 127 -3.51 -6.67 1.75
N ILE A 128 -3.51 -5.35 1.53
CA ILE A 128 -4.75 -4.55 1.47
C ILE A 128 -5.62 -4.97 0.27
N ILE A 129 -5.01 -5.28 -0.89
CA ILE A 129 -5.69 -5.82 -2.07
C ILE A 129 -6.43 -7.11 -1.71
N LEU A 130 -5.74 -8.09 -1.12
CA LEU A 130 -6.30 -9.40 -0.81
C LEU A 130 -7.44 -9.31 0.21
N LEU A 131 -7.27 -8.48 1.24
CA LEU A 131 -8.29 -8.25 2.26
C LEU A 131 -9.51 -7.56 1.68
N SER A 132 -9.32 -6.46 0.95
CA SER A 132 -10.39 -5.68 0.32
C SER A 132 -11.17 -6.52 -0.71
N TRP A 133 -10.46 -7.32 -1.51
CA TRP A 133 -11.07 -8.25 -2.46
C TRP A 133 -11.92 -9.32 -1.78
N THR A 134 -11.46 -9.84 -0.64
CA THR A 134 -12.20 -10.83 0.15
C THR A 134 -13.50 -10.24 0.69
N VAL A 135 -13.46 -9.00 1.20
CA VAL A 135 -14.66 -8.27 1.65
C VAL A 135 -15.63 -8.06 0.48
N MET A 136 -15.15 -7.59 -0.67
CA MET A 136 -15.98 -7.40 -1.87
C MET A 136 -16.68 -8.70 -2.32
N ARG A 137 -15.97 -9.84 -2.26
CA ARG A 137 -16.55 -11.15 -2.57
C ARG A 137 -17.63 -11.57 -1.58
N GLN A 138 -17.51 -11.21 -0.31
CA GLN A 138 -18.54 -11.51 0.70
C GLN A 138 -19.80 -10.68 0.44
N GLN A 139 -19.65 -9.37 0.18
CA GLN A 139 -20.78 -8.49 -0.12
C GLN A 139 -21.56 -8.93 -1.36
N ARG A 140 -20.85 -9.36 -2.42
CA ARG A 140 -21.51 -9.85 -3.64
C ARG A 140 -22.36 -11.10 -3.38
N LYS A 141 -21.85 -12.05 -2.59
CA LYS A 141 -22.60 -13.28 -2.24
C LYS A 141 -23.82 -13.00 -1.38
N GLU A 142 -23.78 -11.95 -0.57
CA GLU A 142 -24.92 -11.53 0.25
C GLU A 142 -25.99 -10.85 -0.60
N SER A 143 -25.62 -10.07 -1.60
CA SER A 143 -26.56 -9.45 -2.55
C SER A 143 -27.22 -10.44 -3.53
N GLU A 144 -26.63 -11.62 -3.74
CA GLU A 144 -27.15 -12.68 -4.62
C GLU A 144 -28.06 -13.68 -3.87
N ARG A 145 -28.20 -13.56 -2.53
CA ARG A 145 -29.10 -14.37 -1.70
C ARG A 145 -30.39 -13.62 -1.39
#